data_AF-A0A962TS56-F1
#
_entry.id   AF-A0A962TS56-F1
#
_cell.length_a   1.000
_cell.length_b   1.000
_cell.length_c   1.000
_cell.angle_alpha   90.00
_cell.angle_beta   90.00
_cell.angle_gamma   90.00
#
_symmetry.space_group_name_H-M   'P 1'
#
loop_
_entity.id
_entity.type
_entity.pdbx_description
1 polymer ?
#
loop_
_entity_poly.entity_id
_entity_poly.type
_entity_poly.pdbx_seq_one_letter_code
_entity_poly.pdbx_strand_id
1 'polypeptide(L)'
;MNDNVERAVKEAKSWEGRYFSTAGYGAPGPYCAAFVRYVFRIALGEAGEMPVVMADRYRAMGHPYTGYPVGELFADSLAGDPIGPAITANLMRPGDLLFFIDTYSGYAQGTITHIGICVGGGLMADAGSGSLVHVRNHALYFPDKLVEVRRPKCLGTVAKRTFITLEHGQVQAMLHGAKAFQQDMRVLFDGMLHLSVNGKEIKRAYITVEIATADQPGYAKLYCHHNRITALKGGNPVQKLEVKASLNNGALHVWVDGQEIKPVSVKIEGV
;
A
#
# COMPACT_ATOMS: atom_id res chain seq x y z
N MET A 1 0.56 7.62 4.57
CA MET A 1 0.53 7.15 3.15
C MET A 1 1.35 5.86 3.09
N ASN A 2 1.15 4.96 2.13
CA ASN A 2 2.04 3.81 1.97
C ASN A 2 3.42 4.31 1.53
N ASP A 3 4.51 3.92 2.19
CA ASP A 3 5.88 4.32 1.81
C ASP A 3 6.19 4.00 0.33
N ASN A 4 5.70 2.87 -0.18
CA ASN A 4 5.84 2.51 -1.60
C ASN A 4 5.08 3.46 -2.53
N VAL A 5 3.89 3.90 -2.11
CA VAL A 5 3.11 4.88 -2.87
C VAL A 5 3.84 6.23 -2.88
N GLU A 6 4.37 6.66 -1.74
CA GLU A 6 5.12 7.91 -1.65
C GLU A 6 6.37 7.88 -2.54
N ARG A 7 7.14 6.78 -2.51
CA ARG A 7 8.31 6.60 -3.38
C ARG A 7 7.93 6.64 -4.86
N ALA A 8 6.90 5.89 -5.28
CA ALA A 8 6.46 5.86 -6.67
C ALA A 8 5.96 7.23 -7.16
N VAL A 9 5.14 7.91 -6.35
CA VAL A 9 4.61 9.24 -6.70
C VAL A 9 5.72 10.30 -6.72
N LYS A 10 6.65 10.25 -5.77
CA LYS A 10 7.82 11.15 -5.74
C LYS A 10 8.69 10.96 -6.98
N GLU A 11 8.98 9.70 -7.35
CA GLU A 11 9.73 9.39 -8.56
C GLU A 11 9.01 9.93 -9.79
N ALA A 12 7.71 9.65 -9.96
CA ALA A 12 6.94 10.12 -11.11
C ALA A 12 6.95 11.66 -11.24
N LYS A 13 6.78 12.37 -10.12
CA LYS A 13 6.82 13.85 -10.10
C LYS A 13 8.21 14.41 -10.38
N SER A 14 9.28 13.70 -10.03
CA SER A 14 10.66 14.16 -10.27
C SER A 14 11.03 14.28 -11.76
N TRP A 15 10.19 13.70 -12.63
CA TRP A 15 10.33 13.79 -14.08
C TRP A 15 9.55 14.95 -14.70
N GLU A 16 8.73 15.68 -13.96
CA GLU A 16 7.94 16.80 -14.51
C GLU A 16 8.83 17.77 -15.30
N GLY A 17 8.44 18.05 -16.55
CA GLY A 17 9.19 18.95 -17.44
C GLY A 17 10.48 18.37 -18.02
N ARG A 18 10.76 17.09 -17.78
CA ARG A 18 11.96 16.39 -18.30
C ARG A 18 11.57 15.39 -19.39
N TYR A 19 12.50 15.15 -20.30
CA TYR A 19 12.34 14.15 -21.35
C TYR A 19 12.72 12.77 -20.83
N PHE A 20 11.76 11.85 -20.73
CA PHE A 20 12.00 10.49 -20.25
C PHE A 20 12.98 9.70 -21.14
N SER A 21 13.11 10.05 -22.41
CA SER A 21 14.11 9.47 -23.31
C SER A 21 15.55 9.58 -22.79
N THR A 22 15.86 10.56 -21.93
CA THR A 22 17.17 10.70 -21.30
C THR A 22 17.47 9.59 -20.28
N ALA A 23 16.47 8.81 -19.85
CA ALA A 23 16.65 7.66 -18.99
C ALA A 23 17.29 6.45 -19.71
N GLY A 24 17.32 6.45 -21.05
CA GLY A 24 17.81 5.31 -21.83
C GLY A 24 16.94 4.05 -21.71
N TYR A 25 15.68 4.19 -21.28
CA TYR A 25 14.74 3.08 -21.07
C TYR A 25 13.55 3.18 -22.05
N GLY A 26 13.22 2.07 -22.72
CA GLY A 26 12.08 2.00 -23.65
C GLY A 26 12.27 2.72 -25.00
N ALA A 27 13.51 3.00 -25.42
CA ALA A 27 13.81 3.60 -26.71
C ALA A 27 13.71 2.57 -27.86
N PRO A 28 13.24 2.95 -29.07
CA PRO A 28 12.88 4.30 -29.53
C PRO A 28 11.41 4.74 -29.29
N GLY A 29 10.72 4.17 -28.30
CA GLY A 29 9.32 4.45 -27.96
C GLY A 29 8.39 3.26 -28.25
N PRO A 30 7.11 3.30 -27.81
CA PRO A 30 6.41 4.38 -27.09
C PRO A 30 6.79 4.51 -25.60
N TYR A 31 6.75 5.74 -25.09
CA TYR A 31 7.30 6.11 -23.78
C TYR A 31 6.33 6.02 -22.60
N CYS A 32 5.01 6.01 -22.81
CA CYS A 32 4.03 6.06 -21.71
C CYS A 32 4.12 4.84 -20.79
N ALA A 33 4.01 3.62 -21.34
CA ALA A 33 4.13 2.39 -20.56
C ALA A 33 5.56 2.19 -20.03
N ALA A 34 6.57 2.53 -20.83
CA ALA A 34 7.97 2.47 -20.42
C ALA A 34 8.25 3.38 -19.21
N PHE A 35 7.70 4.59 -19.21
CA PHE A 35 7.80 5.53 -18.09
C PHE A 35 7.16 4.95 -16.83
N VAL A 36 5.95 4.38 -16.92
CA VAL A 36 5.31 3.73 -15.78
C VAL A 36 6.18 2.60 -15.22
N ARG A 37 6.64 1.68 -16.07
CA ARG A 37 7.51 0.57 -15.66
C ARG A 37 8.79 1.07 -15.00
N TYR A 38 9.41 2.08 -15.58
CA TYR A 38 10.63 2.70 -15.06
C TYR A 38 10.40 3.31 -13.67
N VAL A 39 9.35 4.12 -13.50
CA VAL A 39 9.04 4.77 -12.22
C VAL A 39 8.90 3.74 -11.11
N PHE A 40 8.14 2.66 -11.34
CA PHE A 40 7.96 1.64 -10.32
C PHE A 40 9.23 0.83 -10.08
N ARG A 41 10.02 0.51 -11.12
CA ARG A 41 11.31 -0.17 -10.98
C ARG A 41 12.33 0.66 -10.18
N ILE A 42 12.45 1.96 -10.46
CA ILE A 42 13.35 2.85 -9.70
C ILE A 42 12.83 3.05 -8.28
N ALA A 43 11.52 3.25 -8.14
CA ALA A 43 10.94 3.49 -6.83
C ALA A 43 11.02 2.27 -5.93
N LEU A 44 10.89 1.04 -6.45
CA LEU A 44 10.68 -0.16 -5.62
C LEU A 44 11.68 -1.31 -5.88
N GLY A 45 12.62 -1.16 -6.82
CA GLY A 45 13.53 -2.23 -7.23
C GLY A 45 12.81 -3.37 -7.95
N GLU A 46 13.28 -4.61 -7.74
CA GLU A 46 12.66 -5.83 -8.31
C GLU A 46 11.18 -5.96 -7.92
N ALA A 47 10.80 -5.52 -6.72
CA ALA A 47 9.41 -5.54 -6.26
C ALA A 47 8.49 -4.63 -7.09
N GLY A 48 9.06 -3.65 -7.82
CA GLY A 48 8.35 -2.75 -8.71
C GLY A 48 8.18 -3.27 -10.14
N GLU A 49 8.77 -4.41 -10.48
CA GLU A 49 8.63 -4.99 -11.81
C GLU A 49 7.18 -5.43 -12.06
N MET A 50 6.62 -4.93 -13.16
CA MET A 50 5.24 -5.25 -13.55
C MET A 50 5.27 -6.33 -14.64
N PRO A 51 4.42 -7.36 -14.59
CA PRO A 51 4.31 -8.31 -15.68
C PRO A 51 3.82 -7.64 -16.98
N VAL A 52 4.01 -8.32 -18.10
CA VAL A 52 3.31 -8.03 -19.35
C VAL A 52 2.01 -8.84 -19.32
N VAL A 53 0.86 -8.16 -19.49
CA VAL A 53 -0.45 -8.80 -19.40
C VAL A 53 -1.28 -8.59 -20.67
N MET A 54 -2.24 -9.48 -20.93
CA MET A 54 -3.30 -9.20 -21.88
C MET A 54 -4.38 -8.37 -21.20
N ALA A 55 -4.82 -7.29 -21.83
CA ALA A 55 -5.88 -6.47 -21.25
C ALA A 55 -7.21 -7.25 -21.16
N ASP A 56 -7.83 -7.29 -19.98
CA ASP A 56 -9.05 -8.07 -19.74
C ASP A 56 -10.20 -7.60 -20.65
N ARG A 57 -10.26 -6.29 -20.95
CA ARG A 57 -11.24 -5.68 -21.85
C ARG A 57 -11.22 -6.26 -23.26
N TYR A 58 -10.08 -6.74 -23.77
CA TYR A 58 -10.00 -7.26 -25.13
C TYR A 58 -10.71 -8.60 -25.29
N ARG A 59 -10.88 -9.35 -24.19
CA ARG A 59 -11.76 -10.53 -24.18
C ARG A 59 -13.20 -10.17 -24.51
N ALA A 60 -13.67 -9.04 -24.00
CA ALA A 60 -15.04 -8.56 -24.19
C ALA A 60 -15.30 -7.93 -25.57
N MET A 61 -14.25 -7.47 -26.25
CA MET A 61 -14.36 -6.85 -27.59
C MET A 61 -14.44 -7.88 -28.73
N GLY A 62 -14.40 -9.19 -28.43
CA GLY A 62 -14.52 -10.25 -29.45
C GLY A 62 -13.38 -10.29 -30.47
N HIS A 63 -12.29 -9.58 -30.21
CA HIS A 63 -11.16 -9.51 -31.13
C HIS A 63 -10.40 -10.84 -31.11
N PRO A 64 -10.00 -11.39 -32.28
CA PRO A 64 -9.11 -12.53 -32.30
C PRO A 64 -7.82 -12.14 -31.57
N TYR A 65 -7.56 -12.84 -30.47
CA TYR A 65 -6.44 -12.69 -29.53
C TYR A 65 -5.04 -12.68 -30.18
N THR A 66 -4.95 -12.83 -31.50
CA THR A 66 -3.74 -13.10 -32.27
C THR A 66 -3.21 -11.89 -33.05
N GLY A 67 -3.89 -10.73 -33.02
CA GLY A 67 -3.52 -9.56 -33.84
C GLY A 67 -3.01 -8.33 -33.10
N TYR A 68 -3.17 -8.23 -31.78
CA TYR A 68 -2.68 -7.08 -31.01
C TYR A 68 -1.29 -7.34 -30.45
N PRO A 69 -0.32 -6.46 -30.70
CA PRO A 69 1.01 -6.62 -30.14
C PRO A 69 0.94 -6.43 -28.63
N VAL A 70 1.56 -7.36 -27.90
CA VAL A 70 1.61 -7.38 -26.44
C VAL A 70 3.06 -7.30 -26.07
N GLY A 71 3.38 -6.44 -25.12
CA GLY A 71 4.77 -6.17 -24.82
C GLY A 71 4.94 -5.03 -23.83
N GLU A 72 6.16 -4.91 -23.32
CA GLU A 72 6.47 -3.99 -22.24
C GLU A 72 6.15 -2.52 -22.57
N LEU A 73 6.19 -2.15 -23.84
CA LEU A 73 5.98 -0.78 -24.29
C LEU A 73 4.51 -0.43 -24.54
N PHE A 74 3.60 -1.41 -24.51
CA PHE A 74 2.19 -1.14 -24.76
C PHE A 74 1.42 -0.81 -23.47
N ALA A 75 0.60 0.24 -23.51
CA ALA A 75 -0.18 0.70 -22.36
C ALA A 75 -1.22 -0.34 -21.90
N ASP A 76 -1.87 -1.01 -22.85
CA ASP A 76 -2.80 -2.11 -22.59
C ASP A 76 -2.14 -3.33 -21.93
N SER A 77 -0.82 -3.48 -22.10
CA SER A 77 -0.03 -4.55 -21.48
C SER A 77 0.22 -4.35 -19.98
N LEU A 78 -0.44 -3.35 -19.38
CA LEU A 78 -0.53 -3.08 -17.96
C LEU A 78 -1.99 -3.11 -17.44
N ALA A 79 -2.98 -3.46 -18.28
CA ALA A 79 -4.40 -3.41 -17.95
C ALA A 79 -5.00 -4.81 -17.64
N GLY A 80 -4.43 -5.52 -16.66
CA GLY A 80 -4.86 -6.89 -16.31
C GLY A 80 -4.77 -7.23 -14.82
N ASP A 81 -5.53 -8.20 -14.36
CA ASP A 81 -5.56 -8.65 -12.95
C ASP A 81 -4.18 -8.98 -12.34
N PRO A 82 -3.19 -9.49 -13.09
CA PRO A 82 -1.84 -9.67 -12.57
C PRO A 82 -1.18 -8.36 -12.12
N ILE A 83 -1.49 -7.22 -12.75
CA ILE A 83 -0.98 -5.90 -12.37
C ILE A 83 -1.62 -5.44 -11.07
N GLY A 84 -2.93 -5.59 -10.95
CA GLY A 84 -3.67 -5.22 -9.75
C GLY A 84 -5.18 -5.12 -9.95
N PRO A 85 -5.95 -5.04 -8.86
CA PRO A 85 -7.40 -4.92 -8.95
C PRO A 85 -7.81 -3.63 -9.66
N ALA A 86 -8.89 -3.71 -10.45
CA ALA A 86 -9.60 -2.54 -10.95
C ALA A 86 -10.22 -1.74 -9.80
N ILE A 87 -10.17 -0.42 -9.92
CA ILE A 87 -10.65 0.54 -8.92
C ILE A 87 -11.71 1.42 -9.57
N THR A 88 -12.80 1.69 -8.85
CA THR A 88 -13.78 2.68 -9.29
C THR A 88 -13.11 4.06 -9.35
N ALA A 89 -13.30 4.82 -10.43
CA ALA A 89 -12.59 6.08 -10.65
C ALA A 89 -12.70 7.09 -9.50
N ASN A 90 -13.85 7.19 -8.83
CA ASN A 90 -14.05 8.05 -7.66
C ASN A 90 -13.28 7.59 -6.39
N LEU A 91 -12.73 6.37 -6.39
CA LEU A 91 -11.89 5.81 -5.33
C LEU A 91 -10.40 5.80 -5.71
N MET A 92 -10.02 6.42 -6.84
CA MET A 92 -8.63 6.55 -7.26
C MET A 92 -7.80 7.28 -6.21
N ARG A 93 -6.55 6.87 -6.08
CA ARG A 93 -5.59 7.44 -5.13
C ARG A 93 -4.23 7.59 -5.79
N PRO A 94 -3.34 8.42 -5.23
CA PRO A 94 -1.96 8.48 -5.72
C PRO A 94 -1.33 7.08 -5.79
N GLY A 95 -0.57 6.82 -6.85
CA GLY A 95 0.04 5.52 -7.17
C GLY A 95 -0.84 4.60 -8.04
N ASP A 96 -2.15 4.84 -8.15
CA ASP A 96 -3.00 4.08 -9.06
C ASP A 96 -2.64 4.40 -10.53
N LEU A 97 -2.78 3.42 -11.42
CA LEU A 97 -2.59 3.56 -12.86
C LEU A 97 -3.88 4.01 -13.52
N LEU A 98 -3.79 4.96 -14.45
CA LEU A 98 -4.90 5.51 -15.22
C LEU A 98 -4.74 5.12 -16.68
N PHE A 99 -5.76 4.46 -17.26
CA PHE A 99 -5.72 3.95 -18.63
C PHE A 99 -6.70 4.71 -19.52
N PHE A 100 -6.23 5.13 -20.69
CA PHE A 100 -6.99 5.96 -21.62
C PHE A 100 -7.10 5.29 -22.99
N ILE A 101 -8.30 5.36 -23.57
CA ILE A 101 -8.59 4.81 -24.89
C ILE A 101 -8.50 5.88 -25.98
N ASP A 102 -8.20 5.46 -27.20
CA ASP A 102 -8.29 6.29 -28.42
C ASP A 102 -7.64 7.68 -28.29
N THR A 103 -6.48 7.77 -27.64
CA THR A 103 -5.72 9.02 -27.46
C THR A 103 -4.86 9.35 -28.69
N TYR A 104 -4.61 8.38 -29.56
CA TYR A 104 -4.05 8.54 -30.89
C TYR A 104 -4.58 7.46 -31.85
N SER A 105 -4.49 7.74 -33.15
CA SER A 105 -5.01 6.88 -34.22
C SER A 105 -4.07 5.69 -34.55
N GLY A 106 -4.59 4.69 -35.27
CA GLY A 106 -3.81 3.54 -35.75
C GLY A 106 -4.11 2.22 -35.04
N TYR A 107 -5.06 2.23 -34.11
CA TYR A 107 -5.56 1.06 -33.39
C TYR A 107 -7.08 0.98 -33.54
N ALA A 108 -7.71 -0.17 -33.27
CA ALA A 108 -9.16 -0.22 -33.30
C ALA A 108 -9.76 0.67 -32.20
N GLN A 109 -11.00 1.09 -32.43
CA GLN A 109 -11.74 1.88 -31.47
C GLN A 109 -11.85 1.15 -30.12
N GLY A 110 -11.59 1.87 -29.04
CA GLY A 110 -11.59 1.32 -27.68
C GLY A 110 -10.27 0.67 -27.28
N THR A 111 -9.20 0.72 -28.08
CA THR A 111 -7.87 0.28 -27.65
C THR A 111 -7.32 1.24 -26.58
N ILE A 112 -6.79 0.67 -25.48
CA ILE A 112 -6.03 1.45 -24.51
C ILE A 112 -4.72 1.86 -25.19
N THR A 113 -4.59 3.14 -25.45
CA THR A 113 -3.46 3.73 -26.17
C THR A 113 -2.55 4.53 -25.26
N HIS A 114 -3.02 4.92 -24.06
CA HIS A 114 -2.19 5.69 -23.14
C HIS A 114 -2.38 5.29 -21.68
N ILE A 115 -1.35 5.55 -20.88
CA ILE A 115 -1.31 5.26 -19.45
C ILE A 115 -0.56 6.35 -18.70
N GLY A 116 -0.98 6.62 -17.46
CA GLY A 116 -0.27 7.50 -16.52
C GLY A 116 -0.40 7.01 -15.08
N ILE A 117 0.36 7.66 -14.17
CA ILE A 117 0.34 7.38 -12.73
C ILE A 117 -0.45 8.51 -12.05
N CYS A 118 -1.50 8.18 -11.30
CA CYS A 118 -2.22 9.16 -10.47
C CYS A 118 -1.26 9.71 -9.41
N VAL A 119 -1.17 11.04 -9.30
CA VAL A 119 -0.31 11.72 -8.31
C VAL A 119 -1.10 12.56 -7.30
N GLY A 120 -2.42 12.42 -7.29
CA GLY A 120 -3.37 13.08 -6.37
C GLY A 120 -4.08 14.27 -6.99
N GLY A 121 -5.24 14.63 -6.42
CA GLY A 121 -6.00 15.83 -6.85
C GLY A 121 -6.49 15.82 -8.29
N GLY A 122 -6.72 14.63 -8.88
CA GLY A 122 -7.07 14.48 -10.30
C GLY A 122 -5.90 14.70 -11.27
N LEU A 123 -4.67 14.80 -10.76
CA LEU A 123 -3.46 14.90 -11.56
C LEU A 123 -2.88 13.51 -11.87
N MET A 124 -2.27 13.39 -13.05
CA MET A 124 -1.46 12.25 -13.44
C MET A 124 -0.06 12.70 -13.87
N ALA A 125 0.94 11.87 -13.59
CA ALA A 125 2.24 11.92 -14.23
C ALA A 125 2.26 10.96 -15.43
N ASP A 126 2.59 11.45 -16.62
CA ASP A 126 2.61 10.64 -17.84
C ASP A 126 3.65 11.14 -18.86
N ALA A 127 4.17 10.23 -19.69
CA ALA A 127 5.10 10.55 -20.77
C ALA A 127 4.39 10.40 -22.13
N GLY A 128 4.24 11.50 -22.87
CA GLY A 128 3.64 11.50 -24.21
C GLY A 128 4.56 10.94 -25.30
N SER A 129 4.11 10.99 -26.56
CA SER A 129 4.87 10.55 -27.75
C SER A 129 6.23 11.25 -27.93
N GLY A 130 6.38 12.48 -27.42
CA GLY A 130 7.66 13.21 -27.40
C GLY A 130 8.57 12.88 -26.22
N SER A 131 8.24 11.90 -25.38
CA SER A 131 8.91 11.55 -24.11
C SER A 131 8.88 12.61 -23.01
N LEU A 132 8.39 13.83 -23.27
CA LEU A 132 8.21 14.86 -22.23
C LEU A 132 7.21 14.36 -21.19
N VAL A 133 7.62 14.41 -19.91
CA VAL A 133 6.77 14.04 -18.79
C VAL A 133 6.00 15.26 -18.28
N HIS A 134 4.69 15.10 -18.16
CA HIS A 134 3.79 16.11 -17.61
C HIS A 134 3.21 15.65 -16.29
N VAL A 135 2.99 16.59 -15.36
CA VAL A 135 2.03 16.42 -14.26
C VAL A 135 0.82 17.30 -14.56
N ARG A 136 -0.32 16.68 -14.88
CA ARG A 136 -1.48 17.41 -15.42
C ARG A 136 -2.80 16.77 -15.03
N ASN A 137 -3.87 17.57 -15.07
CA ASN A 137 -5.22 17.06 -14.81
C ASN A 137 -5.63 16.10 -15.92
N HIS A 138 -5.90 14.85 -15.57
CA HIS A 138 -6.17 13.81 -16.56
C HIS A 138 -7.50 14.04 -17.30
N ALA A 139 -8.52 14.56 -16.61
CA ALA A 139 -9.86 14.75 -17.17
C ALA A 139 -9.91 15.95 -18.12
N LEU A 140 -9.15 17.01 -17.84
CA LEU A 140 -9.01 18.15 -18.74
C LEU A 140 -8.21 17.81 -20.00
N TYR A 141 -7.18 16.97 -19.86
CA TYR A 141 -6.31 16.62 -20.99
C TYR A 141 -6.87 15.48 -21.85
N PHE A 142 -7.51 14.49 -21.23
CA PHE A 142 -8.15 13.35 -21.90
C PHE A 142 -9.64 13.27 -21.54
N PRO A 143 -10.47 14.22 -22.02
CA PRO A 143 -11.89 14.25 -21.70
C PRO A 143 -12.59 12.97 -22.17
N ASP A 144 -13.31 12.33 -21.26
CA ASP A 144 -14.09 11.11 -21.48
C ASP A 144 -13.32 9.89 -22.02
N LYS A 145 -11.98 9.90 -21.93
CA LYS A 145 -11.14 8.77 -22.40
C LYS A 145 -10.67 7.84 -21.28
N LEU A 146 -10.80 8.22 -20.01
CA LEU A 146 -10.41 7.35 -18.89
C LEU A 146 -11.35 6.14 -18.85
N VAL A 147 -10.80 4.95 -19.14
CA VAL A 147 -11.59 3.72 -19.25
C VAL A 147 -11.40 2.78 -18.07
N GLU A 148 -10.24 2.86 -17.41
CA GLU A 148 -9.88 1.94 -16.35
C GLU A 148 -8.90 2.60 -15.38
N VAL A 149 -9.03 2.25 -14.09
CA VAL A 149 -8.09 2.60 -13.05
C VAL A 149 -7.69 1.30 -12.36
N ARG A 150 -6.38 1.06 -12.17
CA ARG A 150 -5.90 -0.13 -11.45
C ARG A 150 -4.96 0.27 -10.32
N ARG A 151 -5.02 -0.45 -9.20
CA ARG A 151 -4.07 -0.28 -8.09
C ARG A 151 -2.98 -1.34 -8.17
N PRO A 152 -1.73 -1.00 -8.51
CA PRO A 152 -0.67 -2.00 -8.65
C PRO A 152 -0.43 -2.81 -7.38
N LYS A 153 -0.32 -4.14 -7.51
CA LYS A 153 0.01 -5.04 -6.39
C LYS A 153 1.39 -4.76 -5.81
N CYS A 154 2.33 -4.31 -6.62
CA CYS A 154 3.69 -3.95 -6.20
C CYS A 154 3.73 -2.81 -5.18
N LEU A 155 2.68 -1.98 -5.08
CA LEU A 155 2.58 -0.99 -4.02
C LEU A 155 2.35 -1.64 -2.65
N GLY A 156 1.88 -2.89 -2.62
CA GLY A 156 1.46 -3.56 -1.40
C GLY A 156 0.19 -2.95 -0.81
N THR A 157 -0.39 -3.64 0.16
CA THR A 157 -1.45 -3.08 0.98
C THR A 157 -0.84 -2.14 2.02
N VAL A 158 -1.46 -0.96 2.23
CA VAL A 158 -1.24 -0.21 3.48
C VAL A 158 -1.64 -1.14 4.62
N ALA A 159 -0.66 -1.61 5.40
CA ALA A 159 -0.93 -2.11 6.73
C ALA A 159 -1.69 -1.02 7.48
N LYS A 160 -3.00 -1.19 7.69
CA LYS A 160 -3.81 -0.28 8.51
C LYS A 160 -3.43 -0.54 9.97
N ARG A 161 -2.28 -0.02 10.39
CA ARG A 161 -1.72 -0.27 11.71
C ARG A 161 -2.71 0.18 12.77
N THR A 162 -2.92 -0.72 13.73
CA THR A 162 -3.66 -0.45 14.95
C THR A 162 -2.72 -0.66 16.11
N PHE A 163 -2.40 0.41 16.85
CA PHE A 163 -1.44 0.34 17.94
C PHE A 163 -1.78 1.25 19.11
N ILE A 164 -1.20 0.92 20.25
CA ILE A 164 -1.03 1.81 21.42
C ILE A 164 0.44 1.76 21.81
N THR A 165 1.07 2.93 21.98
CA THR A 165 2.44 3.05 22.50
C THR A 165 2.52 4.01 23.68
N LEU A 166 3.45 3.72 24.59
CA LEU A 166 3.97 4.62 25.61
C LEU A 166 5.49 4.59 25.49
N GLU A 167 6.07 5.73 25.14
CA GLU A 167 7.53 5.89 25.09
C GLU A 167 7.89 7.28 25.61
N HIS A 168 8.90 7.36 26.49
CA HIS A 168 9.37 8.64 27.06
C HIS A 168 8.24 9.49 27.67
N GLY A 169 7.24 8.84 28.28
CA GLY A 169 6.07 9.52 28.86
C GLY A 169 5.01 10.00 27.85
N GLN A 170 5.21 9.77 26.54
CA GLN A 170 4.26 10.12 25.51
C GLN A 170 3.40 8.91 25.12
N VAL A 171 2.08 9.09 25.18
CA VAL A 171 1.12 8.10 24.74
C VAL A 171 0.67 8.42 23.31
N GLN A 172 0.71 7.43 22.43
CA GLN A 172 0.16 7.53 21.08
C GLN A 172 -0.73 6.32 20.80
N ALA A 173 -1.84 6.54 20.12
CA ALA A 173 -2.68 5.47 19.61
C ALA A 173 -3.11 5.75 18.18
N MET A 174 -3.20 4.67 17.41
CA MET A 174 -3.69 4.69 16.05
C MET A 174 -4.68 3.55 15.86
N LEU A 175 -5.84 3.86 15.30
CA LEU A 175 -6.88 2.89 14.93
C LEU A 175 -7.00 2.89 13.41
N HIS A 176 -6.65 1.77 12.78
CA HIS A 176 -6.73 1.59 11.33
C HIS A 176 -6.04 2.71 10.51
N GLY A 177 -4.92 3.23 11.01
CA GLY A 177 -4.17 4.32 10.37
C GLY A 177 -4.64 5.74 10.70
N ALA A 178 -5.62 5.92 11.59
CA ALA A 178 -6.06 7.24 12.07
C ALA A 178 -5.71 7.44 13.55
N LYS A 179 -5.28 8.65 13.94
CA LYS A 179 -4.98 8.99 15.34
C LYS A 179 -6.21 8.73 16.21
N ALA A 180 -6.03 8.00 17.31
CA ALA A 180 -7.07 7.69 18.27
C ALA A 180 -6.78 8.37 19.61
N PHE A 181 -7.81 8.94 20.23
CA PHE A 181 -7.76 9.51 21.59
C PHE A 181 -8.41 8.59 22.63
N GLN A 182 -9.14 7.57 22.15
CA GLN A 182 -9.72 6.51 22.95
C GLN A 182 -9.60 5.19 22.18
N GLN A 183 -9.03 4.17 22.81
CA GLN A 183 -8.81 2.86 22.18
C GLN A 183 -8.54 1.80 23.24
N ASP A 184 -9.20 0.65 23.11
CA ASP A 184 -8.90 -0.55 23.86
C ASP A 184 -8.25 -1.60 22.96
N MET A 185 -7.14 -2.18 23.42
CA MET A 185 -6.52 -3.34 22.79
C MET A 185 -6.33 -4.44 23.83
N ARG A 186 -6.72 -5.67 23.48
CA ARG A 186 -6.48 -6.86 24.29
C ARG A 186 -5.86 -7.95 23.42
N VAL A 187 -4.70 -8.43 23.85
CA VAL A 187 -3.99 -9.57 23.30
C VAL A 187 -4.05 -10.70 24.31
N LEU A 188 -4.55 -11.86 23.90
CA LEU A 188 -4.55 -13.08 24.69
C LEU A 188 -3.83 -14.17 23.91
N PHE A 189 -2.85 -14.79 24.56
CA PHE A 189 -2.25 -16.03 24.13
C PHE A 189 -2.54 -17.10 25.18
N ASP A 190 -3.14 -18.20 24.77
CA ASP A 190 -3.49 -19.36 25.61
C ASP A 190 -3.32 -20.69 24.86
N GLY A 191 -2.37 -20.72 23.92
CA GLY A 191 -2.23 -21.76 22.91
C GLY A 191 -2.79 -21.34 21.56
N MET A 192 -3.79 -20.45 21.56
CA MET A 192 -4.22 -19.68 20.39
C MET A 192 -3.98 -18.20 20.63
N LEU A 193 -3.82 -17.45 19.54
CA LEU A 193 -3.61 -16.01 19.60
C LEU A 193 -4.90 -15.28 19.27
N HIS A 194 -5.33 -14.42 20.20
CA HIS A 194 -6.51 -13.59 20.06
C HIS A 194 -6.12 -12.13 20.20
N LEU A 195 -6.54 -11.32 19.23
CA LEU A 195 -6.48 -9.87 19.30
C LEU A 195 -7.90 -9.33 19.26
N SER A 196 -8.22 -8.42 20.17
CA SER A 196 -9.42 -7.60 20.06
C SER A 196 -9.10 -6.12 20.20
N VAL A 197 -9.80 -5.32 19.43
CA VAL A 197 -9.72 -3.85 19.45
C VAL A 197 -11.11 -3.30 19.66
N ASN A 198 -11.29 -2.45 20.68
CA ASN A 198 -12.60 -1.91 21.07
C ASN A 198 -13.68 -3.00 21.19
N GLY A 199 -13.32 -4.15 21.77
CA GLY A 199 -14.20 -5.31 21.97
C GLY A 199 -14.45 -6.17 20.73
N LYS A 200 -13.90 -5.84 19.55
CA LYS A 200 -14.06 -6.63 18.32
C LYS A 200 -12.82 -7.48 18.04
N GLU A 201 -13.01 -8.77 17.81
CA GLU A 201 -11.93 -9.70 17.47
C GLU A 201 -11.37 -9.47 16.07
N ILE A 202 -10.04 -9.57 15.93
CA ILE A 202 -9.29 -9.37 14.69
C ILE A 202 -8.65 -10.70 14.28
N LYS A 203 -9.10 -11.26 13.15
CA LYS A 203 -8.79 -12.65 12.72
C LYS A 203 -7.43 -12.87 12.05
N ARG A 204 -6.73 -11.80 11.68
CA ARG A 204 -5.40 -11.86 11.05
C ARG A 204 -4.59 -10.72 11.64
N ALA A 205 -3.52 -11.05 12.35
CA ALA A 205 -2.68 -10.04 12.96
C ALA A 205 -1.23 -10.48 12.99
N TYR A 206 -0.34 -9.66 12.42
CA TYR A 206 1.02 -9.60 12.94
C TYR A 206 0.91 -8.90 14.30
N ILE A 207 1.25 -9.60 15.38
CA ILE A 207 1.15 -9.06 16.73
C ILE A 207 2.53 -8.85 17.30
N THR A 208 2.75 -7.65 17.82
CA THR A 208 3.89 -7.35 18.68
C THR A 208 3.38 -6.73 19.97
N VAL A 209 3.75 -7.32 21.10
CA VAL A 209 3.58 -6.79 22.44
C VAL A 209 4.95 -6.68 23.07
N GLU A 210 5.29 -5.49 23.55
CA GLU A 210 6.46 -5.25 24.37
C GLU A 210 6.08 -4.32 25.51
N ILE A 211 6.33 -4.77 26.74
CA ILE A 211 6.09 -3.99 27.94
C ILE A 211 7.34 -4.05 28.80
N ALA A 212 7.79 -2.89 29.26
CA ALA A 212 8.82 -2.77 30.29
C ALA A 212 8.26 -2.04 31.52
N THR A 213 8.69 -2.50 32.70
CA THR A 213 8.54 -1.76 33.96
C THR A 213 9.90 -1.20 34.36
N ALA A 214 9.93 -0.30 35.35
CA ALA A 214 11.18 0.31 35.82
C ALA A 214 12.21 -0.74 36.26
N ASP A 215 11.73 -1.83 36.87
CA ASP A 215 12.58 -2.88 37.45
C ASP A 215 12.86 -4.04 36.47
N GLN A 216 12.08 -4.16 35.39
CA GLN A 216 12.15 -5.30 34.47
C GLN A 216 11.99 -4.87 32.99
N PRO A 217 13.10 -4.65 32.27
CA PRO A 217 13.07 -4.52 30.81
C PRO A 217 12.60 -5.84 30.20
N GLY A 218 11.43 -5.84 29.55
CA GLY A 218 10.81 -7.05 29.01
C GLY A 218 9.90 -7.80 29.97
N TYR A 219 9.26 -7.08 30.90
CA TYR A 219 8.22 -7.59 31.80
C TYR A 219 7.19 -8.48 31.09
N ALA A 220 6.71 -8.07 29.91
CA ALA A 220 5.93 -8.92 29.02
C ALA A 220 6.34 -8.71 27.56
N LYS A 221 6.54 -9.80 26.81
CA LYS A 221 6.80 -9.76 25.37
C LYS A 221 5.98 -10.82 24.64
N LEU A 222 5.37 -10.44 23.52
CA LEU A 222 4.72 -11.38 22.61
C LEU A 222 5.04 -11.00 21.17
N TYR A 223 5.52 -11.95 20.39
CA TYR A 223 5.74 -11.79 18.95
C TYR A 223 5.01 -12.89 18.20
N CYS A 224 4.13 -12.51 17.28
CA CYS A 224 3.53 -13.42 16.32
C CYS A 224 3.81 -12.92 14.91
N HIS A 225 4.79 -13.54 14.25
CA HIS A 225 5.18 -13.26 12.87
C HIS A 225 5.30 -14.60 12.14
N HIS A 226 4.72 -14.71 10.93
CA HIS A 226 4.82 -15.92 10.09
C HIS A 226 4.48 -17.24 10.82
N ASN A 227 3.38 -17.26 11.58
CA ASN A 227 2.92 -18.39 12.39
C ASN A 227 3.90 -18.88 13.48
N ARG A 228 4.92 -18.09 13.82
CA ARG A 228 5.78 -18.34 14.99
C ARG A 228 5.35 -17.42 16.12
N ILE A 229 5.00 -18.01 17.25
CA ILE A 229 4.60 -17.30 18.46
C ILE A 229 5.69 -17.47 19.50
N THR A 230 6.17 -16.36 20.04
CA THR A 230 7.02 -16.31 21.22
C THR A 230 6.31 -15.46 22.26
N ALA A 231 6.06 -15.99 23.45
CA ALA A 231 5.52 -15.26 24.58
C ALA A 231 6.47 -15.39 25.78
N LEU A 232 6.87 -14.25 26.36
CA LEU A 232 7.77 -14.17 27.50
C LEU A 232 7.14 -13.31 28.60
N LYS A 233 7.35 -13.69 29.87
CA LYS A 233 7.04 -12.87 31.05
C LYS A 233 8.26 -12.83 31.97
N GLY A 234 8.74 -11.64 32.29
CA GLY A 234 9.99 -11.46 33.04
C GLY A 234 11.18 -12.19 32.40
N GLY A 235 11.22 -12.23 31.06
CA GLY A 235 12.25 -12.95 30.29
C GLY A 235 12.06 -14.46 30.12
N ASN A 236 11.10 -15.09 30.83
CA ASN A 236 10.88 -16.53 30.76
C ASN A 236 9.76 -16.89 29.77
N PRO A 237 9.89 -17.96 28.97
CA PRO A 237 8.81 -18.46 28.13
C PRO A 237 7.55 -18.82 28.94
N VAL A 238 6.40 -18.42 28.43
CA VAL A 238 5.10 -18.72 29.03
C VAL A 238 4.15 -19.34 28.00
N GLN A 239 3.27 -20.25 28.46
CA GLN A 239 2.24 -20.86 27.62
C GLN A 239 0.96 -20.03 27.55
N LYS A 240 0.79 -19.09 28.49
CA LYS A 240 -0.33 -18.15 28.54
C LYS A 240 0.17 -16.76 28.87
N LEU A 241 -0.35 -15.76 28.17
CA LEU A 241 -0.08 -14.35 28.42
C LEU A 241 -1.29 -13.52 27.99
N GLU A 242 -1.84 -12.73 28.90
CA GLU A 242 -2.85 -11.73 28.58
C GLU A 242 -2.29 -10.33 28.78
N VAL A 243 -2.47 -9.47 27.79
CA VAL A 243 -2.13 -8.06 27.87
C VAL A 243 -3.33 -7.23 27.41
N LYS A 244 -3.71 -6.25 28.23
CA LYS A 244 -4.73 -5.26 27.89
C LYS A 244 -4.15 -3.86 28.03
N ALA A 245 -4.40 -2.99 27.06
CA ALA A 245 -4.15 -1.57 27.16
C ALA A 245 -5.44 -0.81 26.84
N SER A 246 -5.78 0.16 27.68
CA SER A 246 -6.92 1.06 27.50
C SER A 246 -6.42 2.49 27.52
N LEU A 247 -6.60 3.19 26.41
CA LEU A 247 -6.40 4.62 26.30
C LEU A 247 -7.76 5.31 26.41
N ASN A 248 -7.87 6.24 27.35
CA ASN A 248 -9.05 7.09 27.48
C ASN A 248 -8.61 8.53 27.79
N ASN A 249 -8.87 9.45 26.85
CA ASN A 249 -8.58 10.88 27.01
C ASN A 249 -7.12 11.18 27.44
N GLY A 250 -6.17 10.42 26.91
CA GLY A 250 -4.74 10.58 27.21
C GLY A 250 -4.23 9.82 28.44
N ALA A 251 -5.12 9.23 29.25
CA ALA A 251 -4.74 8.30 30.32
C ALA A 251 -4.61 6.88 29.74
N LEU A 252 -3.43 6.28 29.91
CA LEU A 252 -3.15 4.90 29.52
C LEU A 252 -3.15 4.00 30.74
N HIS A 253 -4.01 2.98 30.71
CA HIS A 253 -4.06 1.91 31.70
C HIS A 253 -3.61 0.60 31.05
N VAL A 254 -2.73 -0.15 31.72
CA VAL A 254 -2.15 -1.39 31.18
C VAL A 254 -2.27 -2.51 32.19
N TRP A 255 -2.79 -3.66 31.75
CA TRP A 255 -2.89 -4.88 32.54
C TRP A 255 -2.09 -5.99 31.89
N VAL A 256 -1.44 -6.79 32.72
CA VAL A 256 -0.80 -8.06 32.32
C VAL A 256 -1.34 -9.15 33.23
N ASP A 257 -1.92 -10.19 32.65
CA ASP A 257 -2.60 -11.30 33.35
C ASP A 257 -3.60 -10.82 34.42
N GLY A 258 -4.39 -9.80 34.06
CA GLY A 258 -5.43 -9.22 34.93
C GLY A 258 -4.91 -8.23 35.99
N GLN A 259 -3.60 -8.13 36.21
CA GLN A 259 -3.01 -7.16 37.13
C GLN A 259 -2.68 -5.86 36.41
N GLU A 260 -3.17 -4.72 36.93
CA GLU A 260 -2.77 -3.41 36.42
C GLU A 260 -1.32 -3.11 36.82
N ILE A 261 -0.55 -2.59 35.87
CA ILE A 261 0.86 -2.27 36.05
C ILE A 261 1.14 -0.82 35.64
N LYS A 262 2.26 -0.28 36.12
CA LYS A 262 2.79 1.02 35.71
C LYS A 262 4.00 0.82 34.80
N PRO A 263 3.80 0.77 33.48
CA PRO A 263 4.89 0.55 32.55
C PRO A 263 5.71 1.84 32.34
N VAL A 264 7.00 1.68 32.04
CA VAL A 264 7.86 2.77 31.53
C VAL A 264 7.86 2.81 30.01
N SER A 265 7.56 1.68 29.37
CA SER A 265 7.29 1.60 27.94
C SER A 265 6.24 0.54 27.62
N VAL A 266 5.46 0.83 26.58
CA VAL A 266 4.42 -0.06 26.05
C VAL A 266 4.45 0.04 24.55
N LYS A 267 4.42 -1.11 23.87
CA LYS A 267 4.09 -1.20 22.45
C LYS A 267 3.15 -2.38 22.27
N ILE A 268 1.94 -2.09 21.80
CA ILE A 268 0.99 -3.11 21.35
C ILE A 268 0.62 -2.74 19.92
N GLU A 269 0.97 -3.60 18.97
CA GLU A 269 0.72 -3.39 17.54
C GLU A 269 0.06 -4.63 16.93
N GLY A 270 -1.02 -4.38 16.19
CA GLY A 270 -1.72 -5.35 15.36
C GLY A 270 -1.89 -4.82 13.93
N VAL A 271 -1.57 -5.65 12.95
CA VAL A 271 -1.71 -5.37 11.51
C VAL A 271 -2.49 -6.46 10.79
#